data_AF-A0A2N2JYB7-F1
#
_entry.id   AF-A0A2N2JYB7-F1
#
_cell.length_a   1.000
_cell.length_b   1.000
_cell.length_c   1.000
_cell.angle_alpha   90.00
_cell.angle_beta   90.00
_cell.angle_gamma   90.00
#
_symmetry.space_group_name_H-M   'P 1'
#
loop_
_entity.id
_entity.type
_entity.pdbx_description
1 polymer ?
#
loop_
_entity_poly.entity_id
_entity_poly.type
_entity_poly.pdbx_seq_one_letter_code
_entity_poly.pdbx_strand_id
1 'polypeptide(L)'
;MRLTRIVLIVVLMLIATSVWAEDCFESSIVSPSPFMGSDGEIFKLTDGSQWKVRFEDEYLYAYNPKVTICPGTGKMTIKGKTLKIEAIKPPPKSELQNPFPLVPGQDR
;
A
#
# COMPACT_ATOMS: atom_id res chain seq x y z
N MET A 1 -1.33 12.89 46.56
CA MET A 1 -0.22 12.35 45.74
C MET A 1 -0.50 10.98 45.10
N ARG A 2 -1.28 10.06 45.69
CA ARG A 2 -1.60 8.76 45.05
C ARG A 2 -2.68 8.86 43.96
N LEU A 3 -3.72 9.65 44.18
CA LEU A 3 -4.84 9.78 43.24
C LEU A 3 -4.43 10.48 41.92
N THR A 4 -3.65 11.57 42.04
CA THR A 4 -3.13 12.31 40.87
C THR A 4 -2.19 11.48 40.01
N ARG A 5 -1.39 10.58 40.60
CA ARG A 5 -0.55 9.64 39.85
C ARG A 5 -1.37 8.59 39.11
N ILE A 6 -2.45 8.07 39.70
CA ILE A 6 -3.31 7.07 39.05
C ILE A 6 -4.04 7.69 37.85
N VAL A 7 -4.59 8.89 38.01
CA VAL A 7 -5.23 9.63 36.90
C VAL A 7 -4.24 9.87 35.77
N LEU A 8 -3.00 10.24 36.09
CA LEU A 8 -1.97 10.51 35.09
C LEU A 8 -1.55 9.24 34.32
N ILE A 9 -1.54 8.07 34.98
CA ILE A 9 -1.25 6.77 34.34
C ILE A 9 -2.38 6.34 33.40
N VAL A 10 -3.65 6.54 33.80
CA VAL A 10 -4.82 6.20 32.98
C VAL A 10 -4.89 7.09 31.74
N VAL A 11 -4.61 8.39 31.89
CA VAL A 11 -4.52 9.33 30.77
C VAL A 11 -3.39 8.94 29.82
N LEU A 12 -2.21 8.55 30.33
CA LEU A 12 -1.10 8.11 29.48
C LEU A 12 -1.41 6.85 28.67
N MET A 13 -2.16 5.90 29.23
CA MET A 13 -2.57 4.67 28.54
C MET A 13 -3.60 4.92 27.43
N LEU A 14 -4.51 5.88 27.61
CA LEU A 14 -5.55 6.19 26.63
C LEU A 14 -4.98 6.80 25.33
N ILE A 15 -3.83 7.47 25.40
CA ILE A 15 -3.18 8.12 24.25
C ILE A 15 -2.46 7.08 23.35
N ALA A 16 -2.19 5.88 23.84
CA ALA A 16 -1.31 4.90 23.18
C ALA A 16 -2.00 4.00 22.13
N THR A 17 -3.29 4.19 21.79
CA THR A 17 -4.07 3.14 21.10
C THR A 17 -4.46 3.40 19.65
N SER A 18 -4.08 4.52 19.03
CA SER A 18 -4.42 4.75 17.62
C SER A 18 -3.20 4.57 16.70
N VAL A 19 -2.83 3.32 16.41
CA VAL A 19 -2.05 2.98 15.21
C VAL A 19 -3.06 2.63 14.12
N TRP A 20 -3.28 3.56 13.19
CA TRP A 20 -4.11 3.30 12.02
C TRP A 20 -3.27 2.43 11.10
N ALA A 21 -3.59 1.13 11.05
CA ALA A 21 -3.02 0.28 10.02
C ALA A 21 -3.60 0.77 8.69
N GLU A 22 -2.76 1.38 7.87
CA GLU A 22 -3.11 1.73 6.51
C GLU A 22 -3.36 0.43 5.73
N ASP A 23 -4.52 0.31 5.08
CA ASP A 23 -4.88 -0.87 4.29
C ASP A 23 -4.00 -0.93 3.04
N CYS A 24 -2.83 -1.55 3.19
CA CYS A 24 -1.96 -1.90 2.09
C CYS A 24 -2.30 -3.31 1.58
N PHE A 25 -2.11 -3.55 0.28
CA PHE A 25 -2.35 -4.86 -0.32
C PHE A 25 -1.24 -5.23 -1.31
N GLU A 26 -0.98 -6.53 -1.46
CA GLU A 26 -0.06 -7.05 -2.47
C GLU A 26 -0.77 -7.26 -3.81
N SER A 27 -0.06 -6.97 -4.89
CA SER A 27 -0.57 -7.17 -6.25
C SER A 27 0.58 -7.37 -7.24
N SER A 28 0.27 -7.41 -8.53
CA SER A 28 1.28 -7.42 -9.59
C SER A 28 0.90 -6.47 -10.71
N ILE A 29 1.89 -5.76 -11.26
CA ILE A 29 1.68 -4.91 -12.44
C ILE A 29 1.55 -5.80 -13.67
N VAL A 30 0.49 -5.65 -14.45
CA VAL A 30 0.24 -6.43 -15.67
C VAL A 30 0.31 -5.58 -16.95
N SER A 31 0.38 -4.26 -16.82
CA SER A 31 0.56 -3.33 -17.94
C SER A 31 1.07 -1.99 -17.42
N PRO A 32 1.99 -1.31 -18.13
CA PRO A 32 2.73 -1.79 -19.30
C PRO A 32 3.70 -2.93 -18.94
N SER A 33 4.22 -3.61 -19.95
CA SER A 33 5.23 -4.66 -19.80
C SER A 33 6.37 -4.39 -20.79
N PRO A 34 7.54 -3.89 -20.34
CA PRO A 34 7.95 -3.73 -18.95
C PRO A 34 7.38 -2.45 -18.29
N PHE A 35 7.33 -2.43 -16.97
CA PHE A 35 7.08 -1.25 -16.15
C PHE A 35 8.38 -0.45 -15.95
N MET A 36 8.37 0.85 -16.27
CA MET A 36 9.57 1.68 -16.27
C MET A 36 9.84 2.37 -14.93
N GLY A 37 8.78 2.66 -14.15
CA GLY A 37 8.84 3.41 -12.91
C GLY A 37 8.98 4.93 -13.08
N SER A 38 8.74 5.46 -14.28
CA SER A 38 8.99 6.87 -14.59
C SER A 38 7.85 7.79 -14.17
N ASP A 39 8.14 9.06 -13.80
CA ASP A 39 7.09 10.03 -13.49
C ASP A 39 6.03 10.11 -14.60
N GLY A 40 4.77 10.07 -14.18
CA GLY A 40 3.63 10.12 -15.07
C GLY A 40 3.24 8.80 -15.74
N GLU A 41 4.03 7.74 -15.59
CA GLU A 41 3.69 6.42 -16.12
C GLU A 41 2.42 5.87 -15.47
N ILE A 42 1.48 5.41 -16.30
CA ILE A 42 0.24 4.80 -15.85
C ILE A 42 0.39 3.28 -15.91
N PHE A 43 0.09 2.60 -14.82
CA PHE A 43 0.14 1.15 -14.74
C PHE A 43 -1.17 0.55 -14.24
N LYS A 44 -1.39 -0.72 -14.59
CA LYS A 44 -2.56 -1.52 -14.24
C LYS A 44 -2.14 -2.74 -13.43
N LEU A 45 -2.89 -3.02 -12.38
CA LEU A 45 -2.70 -4.19 -11.52
C LEU A 45 -3.57 -5.38 -11.95
N THR A 46 -3.34 -6.55 -11.36
CA THR A 46 -4.10 -7.79 -11.64
C THR A 46 -5.58 -7.67 -11.33
N ASP A 47 -5.95 -6.83 -10.37
CA ASP A 47 -7.34 -6.50 -10.00
C ASP A 47 -8.04 -5.54 -10.99
N GLY A 48 -7.30 -5.01 -11.96
CA GLY A 48 -7.79 -4.05 -12.94
C GLY A 48 -7.89 -2.59 -12.45
N SER A 49 -7.37 -2.29 -11.26
CA SER A 49 -7.10 -0.94 -10.77
C SER A 49 -5.98 -0.29 -11.59
N GLN A 50 -5.99 1.04 -11.65
CA GLN A 50 -5.03 1.83 -12.43
C GLN A 50 -4.47 2.99 -11.60
N TRP A 51 -3.18 3.21 -11.76
CA TRP A 51 -2.40 4.11 -10.92
C TRP A 51 -1.39 4.88 -11.78
N LYS A 52 -1.03 6.07 -11.33
CA LYS A 52 -0.03 6.94 -11.97
C LYS A 52 1.16 7.12 -11.05
N VAL A 53 2.37 6.91 -11.55
CA VAL A 53 3.62 7.22 -10.85
C VAL A 53 3.79 8.74 -10.76
N ARG A 54 4.26 9.23 -9.61
CA ARG A 54 4.47 10.65 -9.34
C ARG A 54 5.86 10.90 -8.74
N PHE A 55 6.53 11.96 -9.18
CA PHE A 55 7.77 12.48 -8.61
C PHE A 55 8.91 11.46 -8.56
N GLU A 56 9.12 10.72 -9.64
CA GLU A 56 10.19 9.70 -9.75
C GLU A 56 11.22 10.06 -10.82
N ASP A 57 12.50 10.07 -10.42
CA ASP A 57 13.66 10.33 -11.28
C ASP A 57 14.50 9.06 -11.56
N GLU A 58 14.09 7.90 -11.03
CA GLU A 58 14.82 6.64 -11.15
C GLU A 58 14.14 5.61 -12.07
N TYR A 59 14.96 4.86 -12.82
CA TYR A 59 14.51 3.83 -13.75
C TYR A 59 14.54 2.44 -13.08
N LEU A 60 13.42 1.72 -13.10
CA LEU A 60 13.25 0.44 -12.39
C LEU A 60 13.30 -0.80 -13.30
N TYR A 61 12.82 -0.69 -14.54
CA TYR A 61 12.69 -1.76 -15.54
C TYR A 61 12.30 -3.14 -14.98
N ALA A 62 11.00 -3.45 -14.96
CA ALA A 62 10.52 -4.74 -14.46
C ALA A 62 9.40 -5.36 -15.30
N TYR A 63 9.47 -6.68 -15.51
CA TYR A 63 8.41 -7.48 -16.10
C TYR A 63 7.53 -8.08 -15.01
N ASN A 64 6.23 -7.82 -15.08
CA ASN A 64 5.23 -8.28 -14.12
C ASN A 64 5.65 -8.23 -12.62
N PRO A 65 6.18 -7.09 -12.13
CA PRO A 65 6.67 -7.02 -10.76
C PRO A 65 5.56 -7.20 -9.74
N LYS A 66 5.89 -7.91 -8.66
CA LYS A 66 5.11 -7.88 -7.42
C LYS A 66 5.30 -6.54 -6.73
N VAL A 67 4.20 -6.00 -6.22
CA VAL A 67 4.16 -4.67 -5.60
C VAL A 67 3.28 -4.69 -4.36
N THR A 68 3.57 -3.83 -3.40
CA THR A 68 2.69 -3.52 -2.28
C THR A 68 2.12 -2.13 -2.49
N ILE A 69 0.80 -2.00 -2.53
CA ILE A 69 0.11 -0.73 -2.74
C ILE A 69 -0.49 -0.28 -1.41
N CYS A 70 -0.24 0.97 -1.03
CA CYS A 70 -0.78 1.61 0.17
C CYS A 70 -1.58 2.86 -0.26
N PRO A 71 -2.86 2.72 -0.63
CA PRO A 71 -3.68 3.82 -1.15
C PRO A 71 -3.76 5.02 -0.21
N GLY A 72 -3.93 4.78 1.10
CA GLY A 72 -4.12 5.85 2.08
C GLY A 72 -2.92 6.81 2.19
N THR A 73 -1.72 6.34 1.83
CA THR A 73 -0.51 7.18 1.80
C THR A 73 -0.05 7.55 0.39
N GLY A 74 -0.73 7.08 -0.66
CA GLY A 74 -0.33 7.29 -2.05
C GLY A 74 1.04 6.70 -2.37
N LYS A 75 1.34 5.51 -1.83
CA LYS A 75 2.65 4.86 -1.97
C LYS A 75 2.54 3.46 -2.54
N MET A 76 3.58 3.08 -3.27
CA MET A 76 3.79 1.74 -3.80
C MET A 76 5.20 1.30 -3.44
N THR A 77 5.39 0.05 -3.04
CA THR A 77 6.71 -0.55 -2.86
C THR A 77 6.97 -1.62 -3.91
N ILE A 78 8.13 -1.57 -4.54
CA ILE A 78 8.61 -2.51 -5.57
C ILE A 78 10.09 -2.79 -5.34
N LYS A 79 10.46 -4.06 -5.16
CA LYS A 79 11.86 -4.48 -4.94
C LYS A 79 12.60 -3.66 -3.86
N GLY A 80 11.91 -3.30 -2.78
CA GLY A 80 12.47 -2.48 -1.68
C GLY A 80 12.56 -0.98 -1.96
N LYS A 81 12.20 -0.51 -3.16
CA LYS A 81 12.02 0.92 -3.45
C LYS A 81 10.57 1.33 -3.23
N THR A 82 10.36 2.57 -2.79
CA THR A 82 9.04 3.13 -2.57
C THR A 82 8.82 4.27 -3.54
N LEU A 83 7.77 4.16 -4.36
CA LEU A 83 7.34 5.20 -5.30
C LEU A 83 6.10 5.91 -4.78
N LYS A 84 5.94 7.18 -5.14
CA LYS A 84 4.65 7.88 -4.97
C LYS A 84 3.73 7.57 -6.14
N ILE A 85 2.47 7.32 -5.82
CA ILE A 85 1.44 6.97 -6.80
C ILE A 85 0.12 7.67 -6.50
N GLU A 86 -0.67 7.85 -7.54
CA GLU A 86 -2.01 8.41 -7.49
C GLU A 86 -3.01 7.45 -8.14
N ALA A 87 -4.15 7.20 -7.48
CA ALA A 87 -5.19 6.35 -8.03
C ALA A 87 -5.90 7.05 -9.19
N ILE A 88 -5.91 6.41 -10.36
CA ILE A 88 -6.76 6.81 -11.49
C ILE A 88 -8.07 6.04 -11.44
N LYS A 89 -7.97 4.73 -11.19
CA LYS A 89 -9.10 3.83 -11.01
C LYS A 89 -8.83 2.99 -9.76
N PRO A 90 -9.56 3.19 -8.66
CA PRO A 90 -9.32 2.44 -7.43
C PRO A 90 -9.65 0.96 -7.61
N PRO A 91 -9.11 0.09 -6.74
CA PRO A 91 -9.43 -1.34 -6.74
C PRO A 91 -10.92 -1.59 -6.41
N PRO A 92 -11.46 -2.74 -6.85
CA PRO A 92 -12.81 -3.16 -6.47
C PRO A 92 -12.99 -3.18 -4.95
N LYS A 93 -14.17 -2.76 -4.48
CA LYS A 93 -14.48 -2.57 -3.05
C LYS A 93 -14.24 -3.84 -2.20
N SER A 94 -14.37 -5.02 -2.79
CA SER A 94 -14.14 -6.31 -2.13
C SER A 94 -12.67 -6.59 -1.76
N GLU A 95 -11.71 -5.97 -2.45
CA GLU A 95 -10.28 -6.13 -2.14
C GLU A 95 -9.80 -5.15 -1.08
N LEU A 96 -10.46 -3.98 -0.96
CA LEU A 96 -10.16 -3.02 0.10
C LEU A 96 -10.49 -3.54 1.51
N GLN A 97 -11.25 -4.63 1.62
CA GLN A 97 -11.63 -5.26 2.90
C GLN A 97 -10.65 -6.38 3.33
N ASN A 98 -9.75 -6.83 2.47
CA ASN A 98 -8.86 -7.97 2.74
C ASN A 98 -7.40 -7.52 2.64
N PRO A 99 -6.76 -7.13 3.75
CA PRO A 99 -5.35 -6.70 3.76
C PRO A 99 -4.36 -7.81 3.37
N PHE A 100 -4.83 -9.04 3.17
CA PHE A 100 -4.05 -10.15 2.64
C PHE A 100 -4.83 -10.86 1.53
N PRO A 101 -4.37 -10.82 0.26
CA PRO A 101 -4.90 -11.73 -0.74
C PRO A 101 -4.65 -13.16 -0.28
N LEU A 102 -5.68 -14.00 -0.30
CA LEU A 102 -5.54 -15.43 -0.08
C LEU A 102 -4.52 -15.96 -1.09
N VAL A 103 -3.37 -16.43 -0.61
CA VAL A 103 -2.35 -17.07 -1.44
C VAL A 103 -3.02 -18.25 -2.13
N PRO A 104 -3.12 -18.30 -3.48
CA PRO A 104 -3.65 -19.46 -4.16
C PRO A 104 -2.70 -20.63 -3.93
N GLY A 105 -3.13 -21.62 -3.12
CA GLY A 105 -2.34 -22.83 -2.84
C GLY A 105 -2.14 -23.21 -1.36
N GLN A 106 -2.80 -22.56 -0.39
CA GLN A 106 -2.69 -22.95 1.03
C GLN A 106 -3.59 -24.15 1.44
N ASP A 107 -4.32 -24.74 0.49
CA ASP A 107 -5.13 -25.95 0.70
C ASP A 107 -4.57 -27.14 -0.11
N ARG A 108 -3.36 -27.61 0.22
CA ARG A 108 -3.01 -29.03 0.12
C ARG A 108 -1.74 -29.40 0.88
#